data_AF-A0A6L3N5R7-F1
#
_entry.id   AF-A0A6L3N5R7-F1
#
_cell.length_a   1.000
_cell.length_b   1.000
_cell.length_c   1.000
_cell.angle_alpha   90.00
_cell.angle_beta   90.00
_cell.angle_gamma   90.00
#
_symmetry.space_group_name_H-M   'P 1'
#
loop_
_entity.id
_entity.type
_entity.pdbx_description
1 polymer ?
#
loop_
_entity_poly.entity_id
_entity_poly.type
_entity_poly.pdbx_seq_one_letter_code
_entity_poly.pdbx_strand_id
1 'polypeptide(L)' 'AQGGLVVSVRVPDGRPIGADEFCRGFPTGGGRKRAGGINHLPETEFDTFAERFEAAFRLD' A
#
# COMPACT_ATOMS: atom_id res chain seq x y z
N ALA A 1 -1.36 -3.01 -22.98
CA ALA A 1 -0.88 -2.87 -21.58
C ALA A 1 -1.85 -3.62 -20.68
N GLN A 2 -1.39 -4.26 -19.60
CA GLN A 2 -2.21 -5.13 -18.74
C GLN A 2 -3.17 -4.35 -17.81
N GLY A 3 -3.44 -3.06 -18.09
CA GLY A 3 -4.24 -2.18 -17.22
C GLY A 3 -3.62 -1.98 -15.84
N GLY A 4 -4.40 -1.44 -14.89
CA GLY A 4 -4.04 -1.43 -13.47
C GLY A 4 -3.40 -0.16 -12.95
N LEU A 5 -3.20 -0.15 -11.63
CA LEU A 5 -2.71 0.98 -10.86
C LEU A 5 -1.27 0.74 -10.39
N VAL A 6 -0.48 1.82 -10.35
CA VAL A 6 0.79 1.88 -9.63
C VAL A 6 0.54 2.66 -8.36
N VAL A 7 0.87 2.06 -7.21
CA VAL A 7 0.59 2.67 -5.91
C VAL A 7 1.89 3.06 -5.23
N SER A 8 1.92 4.26 -4.65
CA SER A 8 2.98 4.72 -3.76
C SER A 8 2.40 5.05 -2.39
N VAL A 9 2.96 4.44 -1.34
CA VAL A 9 2.53 4.66 0.05
C VAL A 9 3.63 5.40 0.81
N ARG A 10 3.22 6.39 1.60
CA ARG A 10 4.08 7.15 2.52
C ARG A 10 3.41 7.17 3.89
N VAL A 11 4.21 6.96 4.93
CA VAL A 11 3.75 7.03 6.32
C VAL A 11 4.68 7.94 7.13
N PRO A 12 4.14 8.72 8.10
CA PRO A 12 4.97 9.49 9.02
C PRO A 12 5.81 8.58 9.91
N ASP A 13 6.83 9.15 10.55
CA ASP A 13 7.61 8.41 11.54
C ASP A 13 6.77 8.10 12.79
N GLY A 14 7.11 7.02 13.50
CA GLY A 14 6.38 6.60 14.71
C GLY A 14 5.08 5.83 14.46
N ARG A 15 4.62 5.65 13.21
CA ARG A 15 3.52 4.72 12.91
C ARG A 15 3.90 3.27 13.26
N PRO A 16 2.99 2.48 13.87
CA PRO A 16 3.25 1.07 14.15
C PRO A 16 3.50 0.25 12.88
N ILE A 17 2.68 0.47 11.86
CA ILE A 17 2.76 -0.23 10.57
C ILE A 17 3.61 0.60 9.60
N GLY A 18 4.64 -0.02 9.04
CA GLY A 18 5.48 0.56 8.00
C GLY A 18 4.80 0.58 6.62
N ALA A 19 5.20 1.50 5.76
CA ALA A 19 4.76 1.50 4.37
C ALA A 19 5.22 0.24 3.60
N ASP A 20 6.40 -0.29 3.92
CA ASP A 20 6.88 -1.54 3.33
C ASP A 20 6.13 -2.76 3.83
N GLU A 21 5.84 -2.82 5.13
CA GLU A 21 5.05 -3.89 5.73
C GLU A 21 3.67 -4.00 5.07
N PHE A 22 2.96 -2.88 4.92
CA PHE A 22 1.68 -2.86 4.22
C PHE A 22 1.81 -3.27 2.75
N CYS A 23 2.75 -2.68 2.01
CA CYS A 23 2.90 -2.96 0.59
C CYS A 23 3.32 -4.41 0.31
N ARG A 24 4.11 -5.06 1.16
CA ARG A 24 4.48 -6.49 1.02
C ARG A 24 3.28 -7.44 1.08
N GLY A 25 2.13 -6.97 1.56
CA GLY A 25 0.86 -7.69 1.51
C GLY A 25 0.19 -7.72 0.13
N PHE A 26 0.85 -7.24 -0.92
CA PHE A 26 0.41 -7.28 -2.32
C PHE A 26 1.49 -7.91 -3.20
N PRO A 27 1.13 -8.60 -4.31
CA PRO A 27 2.08 -9.44 -5.07
C PRO A 27 3.33 -8.73 -5.59
N THR A 28 3.21 -7.45 -5.95
CA THR A 28 4.31 -6.65 -6.50
C THR A 28 4.79 -5.57 -5.54
N GLY A 29 4.42 -5.67 -4.27
CA GLY A 29 4.63 -4.62 -3.29
C GLY A 29 5.85 -4.81 -2.41
N GLY A 30 6.44 -3.68 -2.02
CA GLY A 30 7.62 -3.64 -1.15
C GLY A 30 8.09 -2.22 -0.88
N GLY A 31 9.28 -2.09 -0.28
CA GLY A 31 9.92 -0.79 -0.06
C GLY A 31 10.71 -0.70 1.24
N ARG A 32 10.69 0.49 1.84
CA ARG A 32 11.32 0.85 3.12
C ARG A 32 10.24 1.28 4.13
N LYS A 33 10.61 1.30 5.42
CA LYS A 33 9.73 1.62 6.55
C LYS A 33 8.76 2.80 6.33
N ARG A 34 9.22 3.91 5.73
CA ARG A 34 8.39 5.10 5.47
C ARG A 34 7.94 5.28 4.02
N ALA A 35 8.41 4.43 3.10
CA ALA A 35 8.18 4.57 1.68
C ALA A 35 8.04 3.19 1.01
N GLY A 36 6.81 2.83 0.66
CA GLY A 36 6.47 1.59 -0.04
C GLY A 36 5.79 1.86 -1.37
N GLY A 37 5.64 0.83 -2.18
CA GLY A 37 4.86 0.88 -3.41
C GLY A 37 4.44 -0.49 -3.91
N ILE A 38 3.52 -0.50 -4.87
CA ILE A 38 2.99 -1.68 -5.57
C ILE A 38 3.12 -1.38 -7.06
N ASN A 39 3.89 -2.18 -7.79
CA ASN A 39 4.16 -1.94 -9.21
C ASN A 39 2.96 -2.25 -10.11
N HIS A 40 2.06 -3.11 -9.66
CA HIS A 40 0.81 -3.42 -10.33
C HIS A 40 -0.25 -3.89 -9.33
N LEU A 41 -1.33 -3.12 -9.24
CA LEU A 41 -2.57 -3.46 -8.55
C LEU A 41 -3.69 -3.56 -9.59
N PRO A 42 -4.37 -4.70 -9.74
CA PRO A 42 -5.53 -4.80 -10.62
C PRO A 42 -6.62 -3.80 -10.22
N GLU A 43 -7.30 -3.17 -11.18
CA GLU A 43 -8.37 -2.20 -10.89
C GLU A 43 -9.50 -2.81 -10.06
N THR A 44 -9.78 -4.10 -10.25
CA THR A 44 -10.77 -4.86 -9.47
C THR A 44 -10.38 -5.06 -7.99
N GLU A 45 -9.12 -4.83 -7.63
CA GLU A 45 -8.64 -4.90 -6.25
C GLU A 45 -8.56 -3.52 -5.58
N PHE A 46 -8.98 -2.45 -6.25
CA PHE A 46 -8.92 -1.10 -5.70
C PHE A 46 -9.71 -0.97 -4.38
N ASP A 47 -10.94 -1.49 -4.32
CA ASP A 47 -11.76 -1.38 -3.12
C ASP A 47 -11.14 -2.16 -1.95
N THR A 48 -10.68 -3.39 -2.19
CA THR A 48 -9.94 -4.19 -1.19
C THR A 48 -8.67 -3.48 -0.72
N PHE A 49 -7.95 -2.83 -1.64
CA PHE A 49 -6.78 -2.02 -1.28
C PHE A 49 -7.19 -0.86 -0.37
N ALA A 50 -8.24 -0.11 -0.72
CA ALA A 50 -8.71 1.05 0.04
C ALA A 50 -9.16 0.67 1.46
N GLU A 51 -9.94 -0.41 1.60
CA GLU A 51 -10.36 -0.95 2.89
C GLU A 51 -9.17 -1.31 3.78
N ARG A 52 -8.20 -2.06 3.23
CA ARG A 52 -6.98 -2.43 3.95
C ARG A 52 -6.15 -1.21 4.31
N PHE A 53 -6.04 -0.23 3.42
CA PHE A 53 -5.29 1.00 3.62
C PHE A 53 -5.89 1.83 4.75
N GLU A 54 -7.21 2.01 4.76
CA GLU A 54 -7.90 2.70 5.84
C GLU A 54 -7.73 1.98 7.18
N ALA A 55 -7.89 0.66 7.21
CA ALA A 55 -7.70 -0.12 8.43
C ALA A 55 -6.27 0.00 8.99
N ALA A 56 -5.26 0.10 8.12
CA ALA A 56 -3.86 0.22 8.53
C ALA A 56 -3.46 1.64 8.94
N PHE A 57 -4.08 2.68 8.35
CA PHE A 57 -3.54 4.04 8.37
C PHE A 57 -4.56 5.14 8.66
N ARG A 58 -5.77 4.81 9.12
CA ARG A 58 -6.69 5.82 9.63
C ARG A 58 -5.98 6.67 10.69
N LEU A 59 -6.08 7.98 10.55
CA LEU A 59 -5.59 8.93 11.54
C LEU A 59 -6.70 9.10 12.57
N ASP A 60 -6.36 8.91 13.84
CA ASP A 60 -7.19 9.32 14.96
C ASP A 60 -7.17 10.86 15.11
#